data_AF-A0A7D5QCX9-F1
#
_entry.id   AF-A0A7D5QCX9-F1
#
_cell.length_a   1.000
_cell.length_b   1.000
_cell.length_c   1.000
_cell.angle_alpha   90.00
_cell.angle_beta   90.00
_cell.angle_gamma   90.00
#
_symmetry.space_group_name_H-M   'P 1'
#
loop_
_entity.id
_entity.type
_entity.pdbx_description
1 polymer ?
#
loop_
_entity_poly.entity_id
_entity_poly.type
_entity_poly.pdbx_seq_one_letter_code
_entity_poly.pdbx_strand_id
1 'polypeptide(L)'
;MPKELPTEDRPVRERGTYAKHGGDPTVASYASSLFFLLSVPTFVVVAYAGHWEGLYPESTVIPVFTGLLVGSLVVVFALMHVLTGR
;
A
#
# COMPACT_ATOMS: atom_id res chain seq x y z
N MET A 1 -11.84 -8.89 -19.21
CA MET A 1 -11.08 -9.64 -20.24
C MET A 1 -10.28 -10.73 -19.54
N PRO A 2 -10.25 -11.97 -20.06
CA PRO A 2 -9.49 -13.05 -19.46
C PRO A 2 -7.99 -12.72 -19.55
N LYS A 3 -7.27 -12.97 -18.46
CA LYS A 3 -5.82 -12.73 -18.36
C LYS A 3 -5.10 -13.67 -19.32
N GLU A 4 -4.63 -13.16 -20.45
CA GLU A 4 -3.79 -13.92 -21.38
C GLU A 4 -2.48 -14.27 -20.67
N LEU A 5 -2.27 -15.56 -20.41
CA LEU A 5 -1.00 -16.05 -19.89
C LEU A 5 0.07 -15.95 -20.98
N PRO A 6 1.33 -15.65 -20.64
CA PRO A 6 2.41 -15.58 -21.62
C PRO A 6 2.63 -16.98 -22.21
N THR A 7 2.27 -17.19 -23.47
CA THR A 7 2.53 -18.43 -24.21
C THR A 7 3.87 -18.33 -24.94
N GLU A 8 4.62 -19.43 -25.01
CA GLU A 8 5.97 -19.46 -25.62
C GLU A 8 5.99 -19.12 -27.11
N ASP A 9 4.83 -19.21 -27.78
CA ASP A 9 4.65 -18.95 -29.22
C ASP A 9 4.87 -17.49 -29.64
N ARG A 10 5.05 -16.55 -28.70
CA ARG A 10 5.31 -15.14 -29.03
C ARG A 10 6.80 -14.83 -29.16
N PRO A 11 7.23 -14.10 -30.21
CA PRO A 11 8.63 -13.74 -30.43
C PRO A 11 9.19 -12.92 -29.26
N VAL A 12 10.49 -13.10 -28.95
CA VAL A 12 11.18 -12.50 -27.78
C VAL A 12 10.96 -10.99 -27.68
N ARG A 13 10.92 -10.30 -28.82
CA ARG A 13 10.69 -8.85 -28.91
C ARG A 13 9.26 -8.46 -28.54
N GLU A 14 8.26 -9.29 -28.82
CA GLU A 14 6.88 -9.07 -28.36
C GLU A 14 6.71 -9.38 -26.87
N ARG A 15 7.52 -10.29 -26.31
CA ARG A 15 7.54 -10.55 -24.85
C ARG A 15 8.08 -9.39 -24.03
N GLY A 16 8.98 -8.57 -24.57
CA GLY A 16 9.59 -7.44 -23.86
C GLY A 16 9.10 -6.05 -24.27
N THR A 17 8.81 -5.84 -25.56
CA THR A 17 8.44 -4.52 -26.12
C THR A 17 6.93 -4.34 -26.26
N TYR A 18 6.19 -5.43 -26.46
CA TYR A 18 4.72 -5.45 -26.54
C TYR A 18 4.09 -6.33 -25.47
N ALA A 19 4.82 -6.60 -24.39
CA ALA A 19 4.19 -6.71 -23.09
C ALA A 19 3.60 -5.33 -22.76
N LYS A 20 2.53 -4.97 -23.48
CA LYS A 20 1.40 -4.22 -22.92
C LYS A 20 0.94 -5.06 -21.74
N HIS A 21 1.68 -5.01 -20.64
CA HIS A 21 1.05 -5.00 -19.34
C HIS A 21 0.15 -3.77 -19.44
N GLY A 22 -1.14 -4.00 -19.71
CA GLY A 22 -2.16 -2.96 -19.74
C GLY A 22 -2.30 -2.38 -18.34
N GLY A 23 -1.34 -1.56 -17.96
CA GLY A 23 -1.12 -1.08 -16.61
C GLY A 23 -0.43 0.25 -16.66
N ASP A 24 -1.04 1.22 -17.35
CA ASP A 24 -0.83 2.61 -16.96
C ASP A 24 -0.99 2.68 -15.43
N PRO A 25 -0.07 3.33 -14.72
CA PRO A 25 -0.12 3.38 -13.27
C PRO A 25 -1.49 3.93 -12.85
N THR A 26 -2.27 3.08 -12.21
CA THR A 26 -3.61 3.46 -11.76
C THR A 26 -3.48 4.36 -10.55
N VAL A 27 -4.52 5.16 -10.28
CA VAL A 27 -4.58 5.97 -9.05
C VAL A 27 -4.35 5.10 -7.81
N ALA A 28 -4.86 3.86 -7.81
CA ALA A 28 -4.63 2.90 -6.74
C ALA A 28 -3.15 2.49 -6.60
N SER A 29 -2.43 2.32 -7.71
CA SER A 29 -1.00 2.02 -7.68
C SER A 29 -0.20 3.19 -7.08
N TYR A 30 -0.47 4.42 -7.49
CA TYR A 30 0.18 5.60 -6.91
C TYR A 30 -0.15 5.78 -5.43
N ALA A 31 -1.41 5.58 -5.04
CA ALA A 31 -1.85 5.67 -3.65
C ALA A 31 -1.17 4.61 -2.78
N SER A 32 -1.03 3.38 -3.27
CA SER A 32 -0.32 2.30 -2.57
C SER A 32 1.16 2.62 -2.38
N SER A 33 1.85 3.10 -3.42
CA SER A 33 3.25 3.52 -3.32
C SER A 33 3.43 4.70 -2.37
N LEU A 34 2.53 5.68 -2.43
CA LEU A 34 2.57 6.84 -1.53
C LEU A 34 2.32 6.43 -0.08
N PHE A 35 1.34 5.56 0.17
CA PHE A 35 1.08 4.98 1.49
C PHE A 35 2.30 4.23 2.01
N PHE A 36 2.94 3.41 1.18
CA PHE A 36 4.16 2.70 1.56
C PHE A 36 5.28 3.66 1.97
N LEU A 37 5.54 4.70 1.18
CA LEU A 37 6.59 5.68 1.46
C LEU A 37 6.30 6.55 2.68
N LEU A 38 5.04 6.97 2.87
CA LEU A 38 4.68 7.95 3.89
C LEU A 38 4.15 7.33 5.19
N SER A 39 3.77 6.06 5.21
CA SER A 39 3.18 5.39 6.39
C SER A 39 4.02 5.59 7.65
N VAL A 40 5.28 5.15 7.62
CA VAL A 40 6.18 5.24 8.77
C VAL A 40 6.40 6.68 9.25
N PRO A 41 6.87 7.64 8.41
CA PRO A 41 7.08 9.01 8.89
C PRO A 41 5.79 9.66 9.37
N THR A 42 4.65 9.42 8.71
CA THR A 42 3.36 9.97 9.14
C THR A 42 2.93 9.42 10.49
N PHE A 43 2.99 8.11 10.68
CA PHE A 43 2.57 7.50 11.95
C PHE A 43 3.50 7.86 13.10
N VAL A 44 4.79 8.04 12.86
CA VAL A 44 5.72 8.56 13.87
C VAL A 44 5.35 9.98 14.28
N VAL A 45 5.09 10.87 13.31
CA VAL A 45 4.68 12.26 13.59
C VAL A 45 3.36 12.28 14.36
N VAL A 46 2.37 11.49 13.95
CA VAL A 46 1.07 11.39 14.63
C VAL A 46 1.24 10.88 16.06
N ALA A 47 2.09 9.88 16.29
CA ALA A 47 2.35 9.35 17.63
C ALA A 47 3.03 10.38 18.54
N TYR A 48 4.05 11.10 18.04
CA TYR A 48 4.70 12.14 18.83
C TYR A 48 3.78 13.35 19.09
N ALA A 49 2.97 13.74 18.11
CA ALA A 49 1.97 14.79 18.29
C ALA A 49 0.98 14.42 19.41
N GLY A 50 0.48 13.17 19.44
CA GLY A 50 -0.41 12.71 20.50
C GLY A 50 0.23 12.76 21.89
N HIS A 51 1.52 12.46 22.00
CA HIS A 51 2.26 12.63 23.24
C HIS A 51 2.40 14.10 23.65
N TRP A 52 2.74 15.00 22.72
CA TRP A 52 2.86 16.44 22.99
C TRP A 52 1.53 17.09 23.41
N GLU A 53 0.41 16.62 22.87
CA GLU A 53 -0.93 17.04 23.28
C GLU A 53 -1.36 16.41 24.63
N GLY A 54 -0.51 15.57 25.25
CA GLY A 54 -0.76 15.00 26.57
C GLY A 54 -1.76 13.83 26.59
N LEU A 55 -2.06 13.22 25.43
CA LEU A 55 -3.01 12.09 25.35
C LEU A 55 -2.48 10.84 26.07
N TYR A 56 -1.16 10.66 26.11
CA TYR A 56 -0.47 9.54 26.75
C TYR A 56 1.00 9.88 27.04
N PRO A 57 1.66 9.15 27.98
CA PRO A 57 3.07 9.38 28.29
C PRO A 57 4.00 8.89 27.17
N GLU A 58 5.24 9.39 27.15
CA GLU A 58 6.25 9.08 26.14
C GLU A 58 6.49 7.58 25.96
N SER A 59 6.44 6.81 27.05
CA SER A 59 6.57 5.34 27.04
C SER A 59 5.55 4.64 26.16
N THR A 60 4.45 5.31 25.81
CA THR A 60 3.33 4.78 25.02
C THR A 60 3.44 5.14 23.53
N VAL A 61 4.40 5.98 23.13
CA VAL A 61 4.60 6.40 21.72
C VAL A 61 4.86 5.19 20.81
N ILE A 62 5.77 4.28 21.20
CA ILE A 62 6.08 3.08 20.41
C ILE A 62 4.87 2.14 20.27
N PRO A 63 4.15 1.80 21.36
CA PRO A 63 2.89 1.07 21.27
C PRO A 63 1.86 1.73 20.34
N VAL A 64 1.67 3.05 20.42
CA VAL A 64 0.69 3.76 19.59
C VAL A 64 1.09 3.75 18.13
N PHE A 65 2.36 4.03 17.80
CA PHE A 65 2.89 3.89 16.45
C PHE A 65 2.63 2.48 15.89
N THR A 66 2.93 1.44 16.68
CA THR A 66 2.73 0.05 16.29
C THR A 66 1.25 -0.23 16.01
N GLY A 67 0.36 0.24 16.89
CA GLY A 67 -1.08 0.13 16.73
C GLY A 67 -1.60 0.84 15.47
N LEU A 68 -1.13 2.06 15.19
CA LEU A 68 -1.47 2.81 13.98
C LEU A 68 -1.03 2.07 12.71
N LEU A 69 0.20 1.56 12.70
CA LEU A 69 0.74 0.82 11.56
C LEU A 69 -0.07 -0.46 11.31
N VAL A 70 -0.23 -1.31 12.32
CA VAL A 70 -0.99 -2.57 12.18
C VAL A 70 -2.45 -2.29 11.83
N GLY A 71 -3.08 -1.33 12.49
CA GLY A 71 -4.47 -0.94 12.20
C GLY A 71 -4.64 -0.45 10.76
N SER A 72 -3.71 0.36 10.26
CA SER A 72 -3.75 0.83 8.87
C SER A 72 -3.62 -0.31 7.85
N LEU A 73 -2.77 -1.30 8.12
CA LEU A 73 -2.65 -2.48 7.26
C LEU A 73 -3.95 -3.28 7.23
N VAL A 74 -4.56 -3.54 8.39
CA VAL A 74 -5.85 -4.23 8.47
C VAL A 74 -6.91 -3.50 7.65
N VAL A 75 -7.00 -2.17 7.77
CA VAL A 75 -7.94 -1.34 7.00
C VAL A 75 -7.69 -1.45 5.50
N VAL A 76 -6.44 -1.31 5.06
CA VAL A 76 -6.09 -1.38 3.63
C VAL A 76 -6.42 -2.76 3.06
N PHE A 77 -6.08 -3.85 3.76
CA PHE A 77 -6.41 -5.21 3.34
C PHE A 77 -7.92 -5.45 3.28
N ALA A 78 -8.66 -5.01 4.28
CA ALA A 78 -10.13 -5.11 4.29
C ALA A 78 -10.74 -4.35 3.12
N LEU A 79 -10.26 -3.14 2.82
CA LEU A 79 -10.71 -2.35 1.67
C LEU A 79 -10.40 -3.05 0.35
N MET A 80 -9.19 -3.57 0.17
CA MET A 80 -8.88 -4.34 -1.05
C MET A 80 -9.78 -5.57 -1.18
N HIS A 81 -10.00 -6.31 -0.09
CA HIS A 81 -10.89 -7.47 -0.10
C HIS A 81 -12.31 -7.10 -0.54
N VAL A 82 -12.87 -6.00 -0.05
CA VAL A 82 -14.22 -5.55 -0.44
C VAL A 82 -14.26 -5.03 -1.88
N LEU A 83 -13.24 -4.28 -2.32
CA LEU A 83 -13.25 -3.59 -3.61
C LEU A 83 -12.83 -4.48 -4.79
N THR A 84 -11.99 -5.49 -4.55
CA THR A 84 -11.46 -6.40 -5.59
C THR A 84 -11.85 -7.87 -5.40
N GLY A 85 -12.45 -8.24 -4.28
CA GLY A 85 -12.86 -9.62 -3.97
C GLY A 85 -14.18 -10.08 -4.61
N ARG A 86 -14.45 -9.72 -5.87
CA ARG A 86 -15.44 -10.40 -6.72
C ARG A 86 -14.73 -11.19 -7.82
#